data_AF-A0A3B8PII0-F1
#
_entry.id   AF-A0A3B8PII0-F1
#
_cell.length_a   1.000
_cell.length_b   1.000
_cell.length_c   1.000
_cell.angle_alpha   90.00
_cell.angle_beta   90.00
_cell.angle_gamma   90.00
#
_symmetry.space_group_name_H-M   'P 1'
#
loop_
_entity.id
_entity.type
_entity.pdbx_description
1 polymer ?
#
loop_
_entity_poly.entity_id
_entity_poly.type
_entity_poly.pdbx_seq_one_letter_code
_entity_poly.pdbx_strand_id
1 'polypeptide(L)'
;MRPIMSNHIRSNTTVILSLVCFLTIQSSVWAQKPGHGRGEYFNVRDFGAKGAGGDDTEGIKAAIAAATRVCWGEKPPGSVHYASEPVVFFPSGKYKISETLQAGGCNLLGEGSSIIHMTDPEKDIFFSTSIWRWRVSGLLLFGGRHQLHIGNANINSSQFIIDKCTFQKASGVAIKMGKRTASAQLIIKNCMFTQNNQALVNRCDQAVLKDSWISTSKGMKDKAVIENHNVLRMENIVGVPEVDPRANQRWIDNHFSLTCRNVRFGGEGGGFTAVFNFAKFINRRPQAGSSSVVMESCLFFCARNDKIQSAIYLEEVPNQLIIRDSSGFISGGGRGWPVVKVSPKIDLDTYFDDVRVGGIRILIDDTLTTGIHDDLDFFTELPEQLKPYQVNDIVSDAAPKSGNWRRGQFVRNRNTRGPSAAGAPYGWYCVESGKSTRWKPVFLSFVPR
;
A
#
# COMPACT_ATOMS: atom_id res chain seq x y z
N MET A 1 -44.22 61.22 -50.84
CA MET A 1 -44.45 60.00 -51.64
C MET A 1 -45.17 58.98 -50.76
N ARG A 2 -46.47 58.78 -51.02
CA ARG A 2 -47.24 57.55 -50.68
C ARG A 2 -46.70 56.40 -51.58
N PRO A 3 -47.10 55.11 -51.47
CA PRO A 3 -48.39 54.58 -50.97
C PRO A 3 -48.22 53.23 -50.19
N ILE A 4 -49.17 52.39 -49.79
CA ILE A 4 -50.46 51.94 -50.35
C ILE A 4 -51.36 51.43 -49.20
N MET A 5 -52.65 51.75 -49.34
CA MET A 5 -53.80 51.33 -48.55
C MET A 5 -54.34 49.94 -48.95
N SER A 6 -55.31 49.49 -48.15
CA SER A 6 -56.55 48.80 -48.56
C SER A 6 -56.51 47.27 -48.35
N ASN A 7 -57.37 46.70 -47.50
CA ASN A 7 -58.83 46.54 -47.54
C ASN A 7 -59.15 45.10 -47.95
N HIS A 8 -59.85 44.32 -47.11
CA HIS A 8 -61.29 44.05 -47.32
C HIS A 8 -61.83 42.87 -46.47
N ILE A 9 -63.04 43.13 -45.93
CA ILE A 9 -64.27 42.30 -45.98
C ILE A 9 -64.41 41.09 -45.04
N ARG A 10 -65.22 41.34 -44.00
CA ARG A 10 -66.42 40.60 -43.50
C ARG A 10 -66.69 39.20 -44.06
N SER A 11 -67.00 38.25 -43.15
CA SER A 11 -68.32 37.61 -43.08
C SER A 11 -68.41 36.64 -41.90
N ASN A 12 -69.53 36.72 -41.20
CA ASN A 12 -70.00 35.85 -40.12
C ASN A 12 -70.09 34.38 -40.56
N THR A 13 -69.85 33.43 -39.65
CA THR A 13 -70.76 32.31 -39.39
C THR A 13 -70.45 31.70 -38.01
N THR A 14 -71.45 31.77 -37.12
CA THR A 14 -71.54 31.01 -35.87
C THR A 14 -71.66 29.52 -36.16
N VAL A 15 -70.76 28.69 -35.63
CA VAL A 15 -71.05 27.28 -35.35
C VAL A 15 -70.51 26.95 -33.97
N ILE A 16 -71.44 26.71 -33.05
CA ILE A 16 -71.23 26.09 -31.75
C ILE A 16 -70.88 24.62 -32.02
N LEU A 17 -69.67 24.21 -31.66
CA LEU A 17 -69.38 22.79 -31.42
C LEU A 17 -68.53 22.67 -30.17
N SER A 18 -69.17 22.18 -29.11
CA SER A 18 -68.54 21.75 -27.86
C SER A 18 -67.60 20.59 -28.15
N LEU A 19 -66.29 20.86 -28.18
CA LEU A 19 -65.25 19.83 -28.17
C LEU A 19 -64.66 19.75 -26.77
N VAL A 20 -65.04 18.70 -26.05
CA VAL A 20 -64.39 18.25 -24.82
C VAL A 20 -62.98 17.78 -25.21
N CYS A 21 -61.98 18.65 -25.02
CA CYS A 21 -60.59 18.25 -25.09
C CYS A 21 -60.27 17.36 -23.89
N PHE A 22 -60.15 16.07 -24.14
CA PHE A 22 -59.41 15.13 -23.30
C PHE A 22 -57.94 15.58 -23.25
N LEU A 23 -57.60 16.40 -22.25
CA LEU A 23 -56.23 16.48 -21.75
C LEU A 23 -55.97 15.20 -20.95
N THR A 24 -55.47 14.16 -21.62
CA THR A 24 -54.73 13.10 -20.92
C THR A 24 -53.41 13.72 -20.44
N ILE A 25 -53.47 14.37 -19.28
CA ILE A 25 -52.31 14.56 -18.43
C ILE A 25 -51.89 13.15 -18.02
N GLN A 26 -50.89 12.58 -18.69
CA GLN A 26 -50.08 11.52 -18.10
C GLN A 26 -49.38 12.13 -16.88
N SER A 27 -50.11 12.15 -15.77
CA SER A 27 -49.53 12.18 -14.45
C SER A 27 -48.76 10.87 -14.32
N SER A 28 -47.48 10.91 -14.72
CA SER A 28 -46.50 10.01 -14.14
C SER A 28 -46.44 10.39 -12.67
N VAL A 29 -47.34 9.75 -11.91
CA VAL A 29 -47.28 9.61 -10.47
C VAL A 29 -45.92 8.99 -10.20
N TRP A 30 -44.93 9.85 -9.97
CA TRP A 30 -43.77 9.50 -9.17
C TRP A 30 -44.34 9.08 -7.83
N ALA A 31 -44.52 7.78 -7.67
CA ALA A 31 -44.71 7.19 -6.36
C ALA A 31 -43.48 7.54 -5.53
N GLN A 32 -43.55 8.67 -4.82
CA GLN A 32 -42.74 8.92 -3.64
C GLN A 32 -43.06 7.79 -2.67
N LYS A 33 -42.24 6.74 -2.73
CA LYS A 33 -42.22 5.70 -1.69
C LYS A 33 -41.90 6.38 -0.35
N PRO A 34 -42.50 5.87 0.75
CA PRO A 34 -42.61 6.57 2.02
C PRO A 34 -41.24 6.86 2.63
N GLY A 35 -41.16 7.96 3.39
CA GLY A 35 -39.94 8.49 4.00
C GLY A 35 -39.06 7.43 4.64
N HIS A 36 -37.82 7.32 4.16
CA HIS A 36 -36.80 6.49 4.75
C HIS A 36 -36.00 7.36 5.73
N GLY A 37 -35.98 6.94 7.00
CA GLY A 37 -35.22 7.59 8.06
C GLY A 37 -33.73 7.63 7.73
N ARG A 38 -33.01 8.59 8.32
CA ARG A 38 -31.56 8.79 8.19
C ARG A 38 -30.81 7.47 8.44
N GLY A 39 -30.43 6.80 7.35
CA GLY A 39 -29.80 5.47 7.33
C GLY A 39 -30.21 4.68 6.08
N GLU A 40 -30.16 5.31 4.91
CA GLU A 40 -30.74 4.75 3.68
C GLU A 40 -29.87 3.62 3.10
N TYR A 41 -30.41 2.39 3.14
CA TYR A 41 -29.88 1.22 2.45
C TYR A 41 -30.56 1.09 1.08
N PHE A 42 -29.77 0.99 0.03
CA PHE A 42 -30.18 0.79 -1.35
C PHE A 42 -29.85 -0.65 -1.75
N ASN A 43 -30.79 -1.56 -1.57
CA ASN A 43 -30.61 -2.96 -1.96
C ASN A 43 -30.60 -3.06 -3.49
N VAL A 44 -29.51 -3.58 -4.07
CA VAL A 44 -29.35 -3.68 -5.53
C VAL A 44 -30.47 -4.46 -6.22
N ARG A 45 -31.16 -5.36 -5.51
CA ARG A 45 -32.30 -6.12 -6.06
C ARG A 45 -33.53 -5.26 -6.30
N ASP A 46 -33.73 -4.22 -5.50
CA ASP A 46 -34.83 -3.26 -5.70
C ASP A 46 -34.66 -2.43 -6.98
N PHE A 47 -33.45 -2.46 -7.54
CA PHE A 47 -33.07 -1.78 -8.78
C PHE A 47 -32.87 -2.76 -9.96
N GLY A 48 -33.25 -4.02 -9.80
CA GLY A 48 -33.27 -5.01 -10.88
C GLY A 48 -32.06 -5.94 -10.96
N ALA A 49 -31.05 -5.81 -10.09
CA ALA A 49 -29.98 -6.80 -10.00
C ALA A 49 -30.53 -8.13 -9.44
N LYS A 50 -30.16 -9.25 -10.05
CA LYS A 50 -30.63 -10.59 -9.70
C LYS A 50 -29.67 -11.30 -8.76
N GLY A 51 -28.35 -11.18 -8.98
CA GLY A 51 -27.35 -11.92 -8.21
C GLY A 51 -27.35 -13.43 -8.48
N ALA A 52 -27.87 -13.85 -9.64
CA ALA A 52 -27.99 -15.24 -10.07
C ALA A 52 -26.98 -15.62 -11.17
N GLY A 53 -25.94 -14.81 -11.37
CA GLY A 53 -24.90 -15.02 -12.38
C GLY A 53 -25.24 -14.50 -13.78
N GLY A 54 -26.35 -13.77 -13.94
CA GLY A 54 -26.63 -12.93 -15.11
C GLY A 54 -25.87 -11.60 -15.03
N ASP A 55 -25.93 -10.80 -16.10
CA ASP A 55 -25.37 -9.45 -16.09
C ASP A 55 -26.28 -8.51 -15.27
N ASP A 56 -25.74 -8.02 -14.15
CA ASP A 56 -26.41 -7.18 -13.17
C ASP A 56 -25.94 -5.71 -13.24
N THR A 57 -25.15 -5.37 -14.27
CA THR A 57 -24.50 -4.05 -14.41
C THR A 57 -25.45 -2.88 -14.24
N GLU A 58 -26.55 -2.86 -15.00
CA GLU A 58 -27.47 -1.71 -15.00
C GLU A 58 -28.25 -1.58 -13.69
N GLY A 59 -28.66 -2.70 -13.08
CA GLY A 59 -29.33 -2.68 -11.78
C GLY A 59 -28.42 -2.16 -10.66
N ILE A 60 -27.15 -2.55 -10.67
CA ILE A 60 -26.16 -2.03 -9.70
C ILE A 60 -25.87 -0.56 -9.95
N LYS A 61 -25.69 -0.13 -11.21
CA LYS A 61 -25.52 1.30 -11.56
C LYS A 61 -26.71 2.14 -11.07
N ALA A 62 -27.95 1.65 -11.26
CA ALA A 62 -29.15 2.33 -10.82
C ALA A 62 -29.21 2.48 -9.29
N ALA A 63 -28.84 1.44 -8.53
CA ALA A 63 -28.75 1.50 -7.07
C ALA A 63 -27.70 2.51 -6.60
N ILE A 64 -26.50 2.50 -7.20
CA ILE A 64 -25.43 3.45 -6.89
C ILE A 64 -25.84 4.89 -7.22
N ALA A 65 -26.51 5.10 -8.36
CA ALA A 65 -27.00 6.42 -8.74
C ALA A 65 -28.11 6.92 -7.81
N ALA A 66 -28.97 6.03 -7.32
CA ALA A 66 -29.98 6.37 -6.31
C ALA A 66 -29.32 6.75 -4.97
N ALA A 67 -28.38 5.94 -4.48
CA ALA A 67 -27.64 6.22 -3.26
C ALA A 67 -26.82 7.52 -3.36
N THR A 68 -26.19 7.78 -4.51
CA THR A 68 -25.39 8.99 -4.70
C THR A 68 -26.24 10.26 -4.70
N ARG A 69 -27.48 10.21 -5.22
CA ARG A 69 -28.39 11.37 -5.26
C ARG A 69 -28.83 11.85 -3.88
N VAL A 70 -28.85 10.96 -2.89
CA VAL A 70 -29.19 11.29 -1.50
C VAL A 70 -27.96 11.62 -0.65
N CYS A 71 -26.76 11.51 -1.23
CA CYS A 71 -25.53 11.95 -0.60
C CYS A 71 -25.54 13.47 -0.51
N TRP A 72 -25.41 14.00 0.70
CA TRP A 72 -25.31 15.44 0.96
C TRP A 72 -24.20 15.68 1.97
N GLY A 73 -23.58 16.86 1.92
CA GLY A 73 -22.53 17.26 2.85
C GLY A 73 -22.70 18.71 3.29
N GLU A 74 -22.35 18.99 4.53
CA GLU A 74 -22.42 20.32 5.11
C GLU A 74 -21.15 20.62 5.93
N LYS A 75 -20.82 21.91 6.05
CA LYS A 75 -19.80 22.41 6.96
C LYS A 75 -20.35 23.61 7.74
N PRO A 76 -21.00 23.38 8.89
CA PRO A 76 -21.40 24.47 9.76
C PRO A 76 -20.18 25.34 10.15
N PRO A 77 -20.36 26.65 10.36
CA PRO A 77 -19.28 27.54 10.78
C PRO A 77 -18.57 27.02 12.03
N GLY A 78 -17.23 26.97 12.01
CA GLY A 78 -16.42 26.48 13.12
C GLY A 78 -16.43 24.97 13.34
N SER A 79 -17.08 24.18 12.47
CA SER A 79 -17.17 22.72 12.60
C SER A 79 -16.38 21.96 11.52
N VAL A 80 -16.28 20.64 11.70
CA VAL A 80 -15.77 19.73 10.68
C VAL A 80 -16.84 19.44 9.63
N HIS A 81 -16.43 19.17 8.39
CA HIS A 81 -17.37 18.69 7.39
C HIS A 81 -18.01 17.37 7.86
N TYR A 82 -19.29 17.21 7.59
CA TYR A 82 -20.00 15.95 7.74
C TYR A 82 -20.88 15.71 6.51
N ALA A 83 -21.15 14.45 6.21
CA ALA A 83 -21.99 14.07 5.07
C ALA A 83 -22.86 12.87 5.43
N SER A 84 -23.95 12.69 4.69
CA SER A 84 -24.65 11.40 4.68
C SER A 84 -23.77 10.34 4.01
N GLU A 85 -23.91 9.11 4.48
CA GLU A 85 -23.12 7.97 4.02
C GLU A 85 -24.07 6.83 3.59
N PRO A 86 -24.88 7.04 2.54
CA PRO A 86 -25.85 6.04 2.08
C PRO A 86 -25.14 4.74 1.70
N VAL A 87 -25.82 3.60 1.88
CA VAL A 87 -25.23 2.28 1.69
C VAL A 87 -25.88 1.57 0.51
N VAL A 88 -25.11 1.16 -0.49
CA VAL A 88 -25.55 0.19 -1.48
C VAL A 88 -25.33 -1.21 -0.92
N PHE A 89 -26.42 -1.93 -0.71
CA PHE A 89 -26.42 -3.26 -0.11
C PHE A 89 -26.51 -4.34 -1.18
N PHE A 90 -25.61 -5.32 -1.09
CA PHE A 90 -25.55 -6.49 -1.94
C PHE A 90 -25.92 -7.73 -1.12
N PRO A 91 -27.16 -8.24 -1.24
CA PRO A 91 -27.52 -9.55 -0.68
C PRO A 91 -26.62 -10.65 -1.25
N SER A 92 -26.54 -11.80 -0.57
CA SER A 92 -25.78 -12.95 -1.07
C SER A 92 -26.17 -13.33 -2.50
N GLY A 93 -25.17 -13.59 -3.34
CA GLY A 93 -25.37 -13.89 -4.75
C GLY A 93 -24.13 -13.63 -5.60
N LYS A 94 -24.20 -14.03 -6.86
CA LYS A 94 -23.18 -13.79 -7.87
C LYS A 94 -23.67 -12.75 -8.86
N TYR A 95 -23.09 -11.56 -8.79
CA TYR A 95 -23.40 -10.43 -9.65
C TYR A 95 -22.33 -10.34 -10.74
N LYS A 96 -22.64 -10.74 -11.97
CA LYS A 96 -21.72 -10.50 -13.09
C LYS A 96 -21.91 -9.07 -13.56
N ILE A 97 -20.81 -8.44 -13.94
CA ILE A 97 -20.82 -7.12 -14.57
C ILE A 97 -19.98 -7.15 -15.84
N SER A 98 -20.38 -6.33 -16.81
CA SER A 98 -19.76 -6.16 -18.13
C SER A 98 -19.14 -4.77 -18.30
N GLU A 99 -19.49 -3.82 -17.43
CA GLU A 99 -18.96 -2.46 -17.43
C GLU A 99 -18.47 -2.01 -16.06
N THR A 100 -17.50 -1.10 -16.06
CA THR A 100 -16.99 -0.45 -14.85
C THR A 100 -18.13 0.28 -14.11
N LEU A 101 -18.23 0.05 -12.80
CA LEU A 101 -19.17 0.73 -11.92
C LEU A 101 -18.52 2.00 -11.35
N GLN A 102 -19.18 3.15 -11.51
CA GLN A 102 -18.72 4.39 -10.90
C GLN A 102 -19.03 4.36 -9.40
N ALA A 103 -18.00 4.26 -8.56
CA ALA A 103 -18.16 4.32 -7.11
C ALA A 103 -18.52 5.76 -6.72
N GLY A 104 -19.82 6.04 -6.62
CA GLY A 104 -20.34 7.32 -6.16
C GLY A 104 -20.04 7.58 -4.69
N GLY A 105 -20.62 8.65 -4.12
CA GLY A 105 -20.44 9.03 -2.70
C GLY A 105 -21.13 8.09 -1.69
N CYS A 106 -21.33 6.82 -2.03
CA CYS A 106 -22.07 5.83 -1.24
C CYS A 106 -21.14 4.70 -0.79
N ASN A 107 -21.38 4.18 0.41
CA ASN A 107 -20.70 3.01 0.95
C ASN A 107 -21.22 1.72 0.27
N LEU A 108 -20.38 0.69 0.22
CA LEU A 108 -20.73 -0.61 -0.35
C LEU A 108 -20.71 -1.67 0.76
N LEU A 109 -21.79 -2.43 0.88
CA LEU A 109 -21.92 -3.50 1.88
C LEU A 109 -22.43 -4.79 1.25
N GLY A 110 -21.64 -5.85 1.34
CA GLY A 110 -22.06 -7.22 1.05
C GLY A 110 -22.42 -8.00 2.31
N GLU A 111 -23.20 -9.05 2.11
CA GLU A 111 -23.63 -9.98 3.17
C GLU A 111 -22.54 -11.04 3.49
N GLY A 112 -21.32 -10.89 2.97
CA GLY A 112 -20.20 -11.81 3.16
C GLY A 112 -20.05 -12.87 2.05
N SER A 113 -21.16 -13.28 1.43
CA SER A 113 -21.20 -14.21 0.28
C SER A 113 -21.56 -13.54 -1.05
N SER A 114 -21.49 -12.22 -1.11
CA SER A 114 -21.81 -11.42 -2.30
C SER A 114 -20.59 -11.30 -3.21
N ILE A 115 -20.67 -11.89 -4.40
CA ILE A 115 -19.58 -11.92 -5.39
C ILE A 115 -19.88 -10.91 -6.50
N ILE A 116 -18.99 -9.94 -6.70
CA ILE A 116 -19.00 -9.05 -7.86
C ILE A 116 -17.92 -9.55 -8.84
N HIS A 117 -18.35 -9.99 -10.02
CA HIS A 117 -17.48 -10.61 -11.01
C HIS A 117 -17.41 -9.75 -12.27
N MET A 118 -16.27 -9.10 -12.51
CA MET A 118 -16.00 -8.44 -13.78
C MET A 118 -15.55 -9.47 -14.82
N THR A 119 -16.32 -9.55 -15.90
CA THR A 119 -16.10 -10.52 -16.99
C THR A 119 -15.00 -10.11 -17.95
N ASP A 120 -14.71 -8.82 -18.06
CA ASP A 120 -13.64 -8.27 -18.89
C ASP A 120 -12.37 -8.01 -18.05
N PRO A 121 -11.25 -8.71 -18.31
CA PRO A 121 -10.02 -8.53 -17.55
C PRO A 121 -9.35 -7.16 -17.75
N GLU A 122 -9.78 -6.34 -18.72
CA GLU A 122 -9.22 -5.01 -18.99
C GLU A 122 -10.03 -3.88 -18.32
N LYS A 123 -11.22 -4.18 -17.78
CA LYS A 123 -12.08 -3.21 -17.10
C LYS A 123 -11.93 -3.26 -15.59
N ASP A 124 -12.10 -2.11 -14.96
CA ASP A 124 -12.08 -2.01 -13.49
C ASP A 124 -13.47 -2.41 -12.96
N ILE A 125 -13.58 -2.98 -11.74
CA ILE A 125 -14.89 -3.24 -11.12
C ILE A 125 -15.48 -1.92 -10.64
N PHE A 126 -14.84 -1.27 -9.66
CA PHE A 126 -15.25 0.01 -9.12
C PHE A 126 -14.21 1.09 -9.43
N PHE A 127 -14.66 2.22 -9.95
CA PHE A 127 -13.81 3.36 -10.28
C PHE A 127 -14.37 4.67 -9.73
N SER A 128 -13.51 5.51 -9.16
CA SER A 128 -13.83 6.91 -8.86
C SER A 128 -12.57 7.73 -8.58
N THR A 129 -12.59 9.02 -8.93
CA THR A 129 -11.48 9.94 -8.68
C THR A 129 -11.75 10.95 -7.57
N SER A 130 -12.98 11.00 -7.04
CA SER A 130 -13.45 12.06 -6.15
C SER A 130 -14.30 11.50 -5.01
N ILE A 131 -13.73 10.60 -4.24
CA ILE A 131 -14.35 10.04 -3.03
C ILE A 131 -13.76 10.71 -1.78
N TRP A 132 -14.62 11.08 -0.84
CA TRP A 132 -14.20 11.68 0.43
C TRP A 132 -14.23 10.67 1.59
N ARG A 133 -15.40 10.17 1.99
CA ARG A 133 -15.55 9.11 2.99
C ARG A 133 -16.18 7.90 2.35
N TRP A 134 -15.50 6.76 2.44
CA TRP A 134 -15.98 5.56 1.77
C TRP A 134 -15.60 4.29 2.48
N ARG A 135 -16.60 3.42 2.60
CA ARG A 135 -16.46 2.11 3.19
C ARG A 135 -16.91 1.04 2.21
N VAL A 136 -16.10 0.01 2.08
CA VAL A 136 -16.41 -1.22 1.36
C VAL A 136 -16.26 -2.38 2.33
N SER A 137 -17.30 -3.21 2.47
CA SER A 137 -17.22 -4.35 3.39
C SER A 137 -18.03 -5.56 2.94
N GLY A 138 -17.56 -6.77 3.28
CA GLY A 138 -18.31 -8.00 3.10
C GLY A 138 -18.49 -8.44 1.64
N LEU A 139 -17.65 -7.97 0.72
CA LEU A 139 -17.70 -8.29 -0.70
C LEU A 139 -16.56 -9.20 -1.13
N LEU A 140 -16.85 -10.13 -2.03
CA LEU A 140 -15.86 -10.82 -2.84
C LEU A 140 -15.80 -10.14 -4.21
N LEU A 141 -14.65 -9.61 -4.58
CA LEU A 141 -14.37 -9.02 -5.89
C LEU A 141 -13.52 -10.00 -6.71
N PHE A 142 -14.01 -10.36 -7.89
CA PHE A 142 -13.39 -11.38 -8.74
C PHE A 142 -13.13 -10.86 -10.15
N GLY A 143 -11.91 -11.08 -10.65
CA GLY A 143 -11.50 -10.68 -11.99
C GLY A 143 -11.28 -9.18 -12.12
N GLY A 144 -11.41 -8.69 -13.36
CA GLY A 144 -11.18 -7.30 -13.75
C GLY A 144 -9.70 -6.89 -13.71
N ARG A 145 -9.42 -5.70 -14.25
CA ARG A 145 -8.09 -5.06 -14.22
C ARG A 145 -7.78 -4.52 -12.84
N HIS A 146 -8.58 -3.58 -12.36
CA HIS A 146 -8.52 -3.12 -10.98
C HIS A 146 -9.84 -3.37 -10.29
N GLN A 147 -9.82 -3.84 -9.04
CA GLN A 147 -11.08 -4.16 -8.35
C GLN A 147 -11.63 -2.92 -7.64
N LEU A 148 -10.79 -2.20 -6.90
CA LEU A 148 -11.09 -0.89 -6.35
C LEU A 148 -10.07 0.11 -6.89
N HIS A 149 -10.46 0.98 -7.81
CA HIS A 149 -9.63 2.05 -8.34
C HIS A 149 -10.19 3.40 -7.89
N ILE A 150 -9.64 3.91 -6.78
CA ILE A 150 -10.24 5.01 -6.03
C ILE A 150 -9.28 6.18 -5.82
N GLY A 151 -9.81 7.39 -5.72
CA GLY A 151 -9.07 8.59 -5.37
C GLY A 151 -9.98 9.67 -4.79
N ASN A 152 -9.40 10.76 -4.29
CA ASN A 152 -10.13 11.83 -3.59
C ASN A 152 -9.96 13.23 -4.18
N ALA A 153 -9.41 13.39 -5.39
CA ALA A 153 -9.08 14.69 -5.97
C ALA A 153 -8.29 15.63 -5.01
N ASN A 154 -7.49 15.07 -4.08
CA ASN A 154 -6.76 15.79 -3.02
C ASN A 154 -7.66 16.61 -2.09
N ILE A 155 -8.84 16.10 -1.74
CA ILE A 155 -9.70 16.68 -0.71
C ILE A 155 -9.05 16.41 0.66
N ASN A 156 -8.63 17.48 1.34
CA ASN A 156 -8.08 17.44 2.69
C ASN A 156 -9.10 16.81 3.65
N SER A 157 -8.85 15.57 4.12
CA SER A 157 -9.64 14.78 5.10
C SER A 157 -10.34 13.51 4.57
N SER A 158 -9.94 12.96 3.42
CA SER A 158 -10.55 11.71 2.96
C SER A 158 -10.18 10.51 3.82
N GLN A 159 -11.16 9.62 4.03
CA GLN A 159 -10.96 8.35 4.72
C GLN A 159 -11.59 7.20 3.94
N PHE A 160 -10.80 6.17 3.70
CA PHE A 160 -11.20 4.95 3.01
C PHE A 160 -11.07 3.76 3.96
N ILE A 161 -12.15 3.00 4.15
CA ILE A 161 -12.18 1.80 4.98
C ILE A 161 -12.58 0.59 4.14
N ILE A 162 -11.70 -0.40 4.06
CA ILE A 162 -11.94 -1.66 3.35
C ILE A 162 -11.82 -2.78 4.38
N ASP A 163 -12.92 -3.48 4.66
CA ASP A 163 -13.01 -4.41 5.78
C ASP A 163 -13.74 -5.70 5.42
N LYS A 164 -13.21 -6.87 5.74
CA LYS A 164 -13.88 -8.17 5.48
C LYS A 164 -14.18 -8.39 3.99
N CYS A 165 -13.26 -7.98 3.12
CA CYS A 165 -13.38 -8.19 1.69
C CYS A 165 -12.42 -9.27 1.20
N THR A 166 -12.81 -9.96 0.14
CA THR A 166 -11.96 -10.92 -0.57
C THR A 166 -11.69 -10.41 -1.98
N PHE A 167 -10.43 -10.40 -2.40
CA PHE A 167 -9.98 -9.90 -3.69
C PHE A 167 -9.30 -11.05 -4.45
N GLN A 168 -9.85 -11.43 -5.61
CA GLN A 168 -9.33 -12.57 -6.36
C GLN A 168 -9.11 -12.27 -7.83
N LYS A 169 -7.96 -12.71 -8.34
CA LYS A 169 -7.65 -12.78 -9.78
C LYS A 169 -7.77 -11.44 -10.52
N ALA A 170 -7.43 -10.32 -9.88
CA ALA A 170 -7.24 -9.06 -10.58
C ALA A 170 -6.06 -9.17 -11.56
N SER A 171 -6.28 -8.86 -12.84
CA SER A 171 -5.21 -8.84 -13.86
C SER A 171 -4.25 -7.66 -13.66
N GLY A 172 -4.67 -6.62 -12.95
CA GLY A 172 -3.86 -5.50 -12.50
C GLY A 172 -3.67 -5.48 -10.98
N VAL A 173 -4.51 -4.72 -10.27
CA VAL A 173 -4.31 -4.41 -8.84
C VAL A 173 -5.65 -4.55 -8.11
N ALA A 174 -5.69 -5.27 -7.00
CA ALA A 174 -6.91 -5.38 -6.19
C ALA A 174 -7.35 -4.01 -5.66
N ILE A 175 -6.47 -3.26 -5.01
CA ILE A 175 -6.75 -1.91 -4.49
C ILE A 175 -5.72 -0.92 -5.05
N LYS A 176 -6.19 0.04 -5.85
CA LYS A 176 -5.35 1.05 -6.49
C LYS A 176 -5.79 2.45 -6.11
N MET A 177 -4.91 3.17 -5.41
CA MET A 177 -5.10 4.59 -5.14
C MET A 177 -4.64 5.44 -6.33
N GLY A 178 -5.49 6.37 -6.77
CA GLY A 178 -5.21 7.27 -7.89
C GLY A 178 -4.01 8.19 -7.62
N LYS A 179 -3.36 8.67 -8.68
CA LYS A 179 -2.12 9.49 -8.58
C LYS A 179 -2.27 10.77 -7.74
N ARG A 180 -3.46 11.36 -7.71
CA ARG A 180 -3.76 12.61 -6.98
C ARG A 180 -4.42 12.35 -5.62
N THR A 181 -4.22 11.16 -5.06
CA THR A 181 -4.84 10.77 -3.78
C THR A 181 -3.97 11.16 -2.59
N ALA A 182 -3.61 12.44 -2.50
CA ALA A 182 -2.95 13.00 -1.32
C ALA A 182 -4.00 13.42 -0.28
N SER A 183 -3.58 13.67 0.96
CA SER A 183 -4.46 14.12 2.05
C SER A 183 -5.56 13.12 2.41
N ALA A 184 -5.27 11.83 2.24
CA ALA A 184 -6.17 10.72 2.49
C ALA A 184 -5.59 9.71 3.48
N GLN A 185 -6.48 9.10 4.27
CA GLN A 185 -6.19 7.92 5.08
C GLN A 185 -6.84 6.68 4.48
N LEU A 186 -6.08 5.59 4.32
CA LEU A 186 -6.56 4.29 3.87
C LEU A 186 -6.41 3.26 4.99
N ILE A 187 -7.49 2.53 5.31
CA ILE A 187 -7.49 1.45 6.29
C ILE A 187 -8.03 0.19 5.62
N ILE A 188 -7.20 -0.84 5.52
CA ILE A 188 -7.54 -2.16 4.99
C ILE A 188 -7.38 -3.17 6.14
N LYS A 189 -8.43 -3.93 6.45
CA LYS A 189 -8.38 -4.91 7.54
C LYS A 189 -9.25 -6.13 7.30
N ASN A 190 -8.88 -7.26 7.90
CA ASN A 190 -9.65 -8.52 7.79
C ASN A 190 -9.90 -8.95 6.34
N CYS A 191 -8.95 -8.67 5.44
CA CYS A 191 -9.11 -8.92 4.02
C CYS A 191 -8.31 -10.14 3.56
N MET A 192 -8.73 -10.75 2.46
CA MET A 192 -8.00 -11.82 1.79
C MET A 192 -7.70 -11.43 0.35
N PHE A 193 -6.44 -11.55 -0.05
CA PHE A 193 -5.97 -11.31 -1.41
C PHE A 193 -5.45 -12.63 -1.97
N THR A 194 -5.99 -13.08 -3.11
CA THR A 194 -5.61 -14.38 -3.69
C THR A 194 -5.40 -14.25 -5.20
N GLN A 195 -4.19 -14.58 -5.65
CA GLN A 195 -3.85 -14.64 -7.08
C GLN A 195 -4.12 -13.32 -7.84
N ASN A 196 -4.03 -12.19 -7.15
CA ASN A 196 -4.01 -10.88 -7.82
C ASN A 196 -2.60 -10.61 -8.35
N ASN A 197 -2.50 -9.92 -9.49
CA ASN A 197 -1.19 -9.48 -9.96
C ASN A 197 -0.53 -8.47 -9.00
N GLN A 198 -1.31 -7.65 -8.30
CA GLN A 198 -0.85 -6.84 -7.16
C GLN A 198 -2.00 -6.71 -6.15
N ALA A 199 -1.69 -6.65 -4.86
CA ALA A 199 -2.68 -6.42 -3.81
C ALA A 199 -2.99 -4.93 -3.62
N LEU A 200 -1.95 -4.09 -3.59
CA LEU A 200 -2.10 -2.68 -3.23
C LEU A 200 -1.13 -1.77 -3.98
N VAL A 201 -1.64 -0.67 -4.52
CA VAL A 201 -0.84 0.51 -4.90
C VAL A 201 -1.27 1.67 -4.02
N ASN A 202 -0.47 1.99 -3.00
CA ASN A 202 -0.73 3.04 -2.03
C ASN A 202 -0.15 4.39 -2.50
N ARG A 203 -0.97 5.43 -2.43
CA ARG A 203 -0.58 6.84 -2.63
C ARG A 203 -1.18 7.77 -1.56
N CYS A 204 -1.84 7.22 -0.55
CA CYS A 204 -2.40 7.98 0.57
C CYS A 204 -1.30 8.47 1.50
N ASP A 205 -1.50 9.61 2.15
CA ASP A 205 -0.56 10.14 3.15
C ASP A 205 -0.31 9.14 4.27
N GLN A 206 -1.35 8.40 4.64
CA GLN A 206 -1.31 7.32 5.63
C GLN A 206 -2.13 6.13 5.14
N ALA A 207 -1.52 4.95 5.10
CA ALA A 207 -2.20 3.70 4.85
C ALA A 207 -1.88 2.67 5.94
N VAL A 208 -2.90 1.91 6.33
CA VAL A 208 -2.77 0.75 7.22
C VAL A 208 -3.36 -0.46 6.53
N LEU A 209 -2.60 -1.55 6.46
CA LEU A 209 -3.05 -2.87 6.02
C LEU A 209 -2.83 -3.84 7.18
N LYS A 210 -3.89 -4.44 7.71
CA LYS A 210 -3.74 -5.30 8.90
C LYS A 210 -4.65 -6.52 8.94
N ASP A 211 -4.28 -7.50 9.76
CA ASP A 211 -5.10 -8.67 10.08
C ASP A 211 -5.60 -9.37 8.81
N SER A 212 -4.71 -9.55 7.83
CA SER A 212 -5.09 -9.92 6.45
C SER A 212 -4.18 -11.01 5.90
N TRP A 213 -4.71 -11.72 4.90
CA TRP A 213 -4.02 -12.81 4.21
C TRP A 213 -3.70 -12.43 2.77
N ILE A 214 -2.48 -12.73 2.29
CA ILE A 214 -2.04 -12.44 0.92
C ILE A 214 -1.40 -13.67 0.30
N SER A 215 -2.07 -14.27 -0.67
CA SER A 215 -1.51 -15.28 -1.58
C SER A 215 -1.21 -14.65 -2.94
N THR A 216 0.06 -14.66 -3.34
CA THR A 216 0.51 -13.99 -4.57
C THR A 216 0.15 -14.79 -5.82
N SER A 217 0.35 -14.20 -7.00
CA SER A 217 0.17 -14.88 -8.29
C SER A 217 1.52 -15.24 -8.90
N LYS A 218 1.69 -16.46 -9.41
CA LYS A 218 2.85 -16.80 -10.28
C LYS A 218 2.95 -15.93 -11.53
N GLY A 219 1.84 -15.30 -11.95
CA GLY A 219 1.80 -14.42 -13.13
C GLY A 219 2.47 -13.06 -12.94
N MET A 220 2.87 -12.71 -11.70
CA MET A 220 3.56 -11.46 -11.42
C MET A 220 4.96 -11.45 -12.02
N LYS A 221 5.26 -10.47 -12.88
CA LYS A 221 6.58 -10.27 -13.51
C LYS A 221 7.09 -8.86 -13.27
N ASP A 222 8.34 -8.78 -12.80
CA ASP A 222 9.10 -7.56 -12.51
C ASP A 222 8.33 -6.53 -11.68
N LYS A 223 7.49 -6.99 -10.75
CA LYS A 223 6.65 -6.13 -9.90
C LYS A 223 6.54 -6.61 -8.46
N ALA A 224 6.15 -5.68 -7.60
CA ALA A 224 5.84 -5.95 -6.20
C ALA A 224 4.38 -6.34 -5.99
N VAL A 225 4.10 -7.13 -4.95
CA VAL A 225 2.73 -7.39 -4.48
C VAL A 225 2.09 -6.08 -4.00
N ILE A 226 2.89 -5.22 -3.37
CA ILE A 226 2.49 -3.93 -2.85
C ILE A 226 3.46 -2.85 -3.36
N GLU A 227 2.94 -1.78 -3.95
CA GLU A 227 3.69 -0.55 -4.21
C GLU A 227 3.27 0.52 -3.21
N ASN A 228 4.24 1.01 -2.42
CA ASN A 228 4.02 2.06 -1.45
C ASN A 228 4.70 3.36 -1.89
N HIS A 229 3.93 4.40 -2.20
CA HIS A 229 4.45 5.71 -2.57
C HIS A 229 4.50 6.73 -1.42
N ASN A 230 3.96 6.41 -0.25
CA ASN A 230 3.87 7.32 0.90
C ASN A 230 4.06 6.54 2.21
N VAL A 231 3.24 6.76 3.24
CA VAL A 231 3.36 6.04 4.52
C VAL A 231 2.46 4.80 4.51
N LEU A 232 3.06 3.64 4.75
CA LEU A 232 2.35 2.37 4.88
C LEU A 232 2.76 1.65 6.17
N ARG A 233 1.76 1.26 6.96
CA ARG A 233 1.90 0.37 8.10
C ARG A 233 1.22 -0.97 7.80
N MET A 234 1.96 -2.06 7.92
CA MET A 234 1.48 -3.42 7.76
C MET A 234 1.55 -4.18 9.08
N GLU A 235 0.45 -4.82 9.50
CA GLU A 235 0.38 -5.52 10.79
C GLU A 235 -0.34 -6.85 10.73
N ASN A 236 0.19 -7.89 11.37
CA ASN A 236 -0.47 -9.21 11.45
C ASN A 236 -0.86 -9.75 10.07
N ILE A 237 0.10 -9.75 9.15
CA ILE A 237 -0.11 -10.18 7.77
C ILE A 237 0.50 -11.56 7.56
N VAL A 238 -0.30 -12.47 6.99
CA VAL A 238 0.20 -13.76 6.51
C VAL A 238 0.36 -13.70 5.00
N GLY A 239 1.61 -13.62 4.55
CA GLY A 239 1.99 -13.74 3.15
C GLY A 239 2.34 -15.19 2.79
N VAL A 240 1.76 -15.68 1.70
CA VAL A 240 2.07 -16.97 1.06
C VAL A 240 2.44 -16.71 -0.40
N PRO A 241 3.72 -16.83 -0.79
CA PRO A 241 4.12 -16.59 -2.15
C PRO A 241 3.84 -17.80 -3.06
N GLU A 242 3.36 -17.51 -4.25
CA GLU A 242 3.52 -18.40 -5.39
C GLU A 242 4.74 -17.94 -6.22
N VAL A 243 5.88 -18.59 -6.00
CA VAL A 243 7.17 -18.17 -6.55
C VAL A 243 7.33 -18.58 -8.02
N ASP A 244 7.75 -17.63 -8.85
CA ASP A 244 8.43 -17.84 -10.12
C ASP A 244 9.85 -17.23 -10.02
N PRO A 245 10.92 -18.06 -9.93
CA PRO A 245 12.29 -17.59 -9.77
C PRO A 245 12.78 -16.62 -10.86
N ARG A 246 12.18 -16.69 -12.06
CA ARG A 246 12.58 -15.89 -13.22
C ARG A 246 11.86 -14.54 -13.28
N ALA A 247 10.82 -14.37 -12.49
CA ALA A 247 9.90 -13.25 -12.62
C ALA A 247 10.25 -12.04 -11.74
N ASN A 248 11.35 -12.09 -10.98
CA ASN A 248 11.80 -10.98 -10.12
C ASN A 248 10.66 -10.41 -9.24
N GLN A 249 9.90 -11.34 -8.66
CA GLN A 249 8.83 -11.02 -7.71
C GLN A 249 9.44 -10.46 -6.44
N ARG A 250 8.70 -9.53 -5.82
CA ARG A 250 9.04 -8.92 -4.55
C ARG A 250 7.76 -8.62 -3.78
N TRP A 251 7.83 -8.60 -2.46
CA TRP A 251 6.63 -8.32 -1.66
C TRP A 251 6.28 -6.82 -1.73
N ILE A 252 7.25 -5.94 -1.51
CA ILE A 252 7.00 -4.51 -1.37
C ILE A 252 8.02 -3.70 -2.16
N ASP A 253 7.52 -2.76 -2.96
CA ASP A 253 8.28 -1.62 -3.47
C ASP A 253 7.98 -0.41 -2.60
N ASN A 254 8.97 0.03 -1.81
CA ASN A 254 8.85 1.18 -0.94
C ASN A 254 9.51 2.40 -1.55
N HIS A 255 8.74 3.47 -1.77
CA HIS A 255 9.23 4.75 -2.25
C HIS A 255 9.21 5.86 -1.18
N PHE A 256 8.75 5.57 0.05
CA PHE A 256 8.83 6.55 1.13
C PHE A 256 9.01 5.90 2.52
N SER A 257 7.93 5.63 3.26
CA SER A 257 8.00 5.16 4.64
C SER A 257 7.18 3.89 4.84
N LEU A 258 7.84 2.84 5.32
CA LEU A 258 7.27 1.52 5.52
C LEU A 258 7.52 1.04 6.95
N THR A 259 6.47 0.57 7.61
CA THR A 259 6.58 -0.17 8.88
C THR A 259 5.82 -1.48 8.77
N CYS A 260 6.50 -2.60 9.00
CA CYS A 260 5.91 -3.93 9.08
C CYS A 260 6.06 -4.49 10.50
N ARG A 261 4.96 -4.95 11.10
CA ARG A 261 4.92 -5.58 12.43
C ARG A 261 4.22 -6.92 12.37
N ASN A 262 4.86 -7.98 12.85
CA ASN A 262 4.27 -9.32 12.84
C ASN A 262 3.79 -9.72 11.43
N VAL A 263 4.67 -9.58 10.44
CA VAL A 263 4.40 -9.93 9.04
C VAL A 263 5.20 -11.16 8.66
N ARG A 264 4.51 -12.18 8.13
CA ARG A 264 5.14 -13.34 7.51
C ARG A 264 5.28 -13.11 6.00
N PHE A 265 6.50 -12.95 5.54
CA PHE A 265 6.87 -13.04 4.13
C PHE A 265 7.19 -14.50 3.82
N GLY A 266 6.17 -15.29 3.49
CA GLY A 266 6.23 -16.76 3.44
C GLY A 266 7.34 -17.37 2.57
N GLY A 267 7.70 -18.62 2.88
CA GLY A 267 8.80 -19.36 2.26
C GLY A 267 8.37 -20.46 1.29
N GLU A 268 7.08 -20.54 0.97
CA GLU A 268 6.54 -21.45 -0.03
C GLU A 268 7.28 -21.24 -1.36
N GLY A 269 7.78 -22.32 -1.97
CA GLY A 269 8.63 -22.20 -3.16
C GLY A 269 9.96 -21.44 -2.93
N GLY A 270 10.40 -21.30 -1.68
CA GLY A 270 11.62 -20.62 -1.22
C GLY A 270 11.49 -19.11 -1.00
N GLY A 271 10.30 -18.54 -1.23
CA GLY A 271 10.02 -17.12 -1.04
C GLY A 271 10.84 -16.18 -1.94
N PHE A 272 10.64 -14.88 -1.76
CA PHE A 272 11.36 -13.83 -2.49
C PHE A 272 11.52 -12.57 -1.62
N THR A 273 12.37 -11.65 -2.06
CA THR A 273 12.74 -10.43 -1.32
C THR A 273 11.52 -9.68 -0.79
N ALA A 274 11.58 -9.34 0.51
CA ALA A 274 10.48 -8.69 1.19
C ALA A 274 10.34 -7.21 0.80
N VAL A 275 11.46 -6.49 0.77
CA VAL A 275 11.43 -5.04 0.48
C VAL A 275 12.48 -4.66 -0.54
N PHE A 276 12.04 -4.00 -1.60
CA PHE A 276 12.88 -3.13 -2.41
C PHE A 276 12.64 -1.69 -1.96
N ASN A 277 13.67 -1.03 -1.47
CA ASN A 277 13.59 0.36 -1.06
C ASN A 277 14.17 1.28 -2.13
N PHE A 278 13.32 2.13 -2.68
CA PHE A 278 13.65 3.22 -3.60
C PHE A 278 13.67 4.58 -2.89
N ALA A 279 13.37 4.62 -1.59
CA ALA A 279 13.31 5.86 -0.82
C ALA A 279 14.70 6.30 -0.38
N LYS A 280 15.20 7.39 -0.95
CA LYS A 280 16.45 8.05 -0.53
C LYS A 280 16.28 8.78 0.80
N PHE A 281 17.36 8.87 1.57
CA PHE A 281 17.40 9.71 2.76
C PHE A 281 17.14 11.18 2.40
N ILE A 282 16.42 11.89 3.26
CA ILE A 282 16.04 13.28 3.03
C ILE A 282 16.86 14.18 3.98
N ASN A 283 17.58 15.15 3.41
CA ASN A 283 18.43 16.10 4.13
C ASN A 283 17.75 17.43 4.51
N ARG A 284 16.53 17.66 4.03
CA ARG A 284 15.77 18.90 4.31
C ARG A 284 14.92 18.75 5.57
N ARG A 285 14.60 19.86 6.25
CA ARG A 285 13.75 19.86 7.45
C ARG A 285 12.44 19.09 7.15
N PRO A 286 12.00 18.17 8.03
CA PRO A 286 10.96 17.20 7.70
C PRO A 286 9.57 17.82 7.88
N GLN A 287 9.14 18.68 6.96
CA GLN A 287 7.71 18.94 6.82
C GLN A 287 7.00 17.72 6.21
N ALA A 288 7.72 16.89 5.44
CA ALA A 288 7.18 15.72 4.74
C ALA A 288 7.40 14.38 5.47
N GLY A 289 8.06 14.36 6.63
CA GLY A 289 8.50 13.12 7.31
C GLY A 289 9.88 12.64 6.86
N SER A 290 10.23 11.39 7.22
CA SER A 290 11.52 10.75 6.90
C SER A 290 11.29 9.44 6.16
N SER A 291 12.15 9.12 5.18
CA SER A 291 12.10 7.83 4.51
C SER A 291 12.51 6.73 5.48
N SER A 292 11.79 5.61 5.48
CA SER A 292 12.07 4.54 6.43
C SER A 292 11.69 3.16 5.92
N VAL A 293 12.41 2.16 6.41
CA VAL A 293 12.04 0.75 6.38
C VAL A 293 12.20 0.22 7.80
N VAL A 294 11.09 -0.11 8.44
CA VAL A 294 11.04 -0.63 9.81
C VAL A 294 10.38 -2.00 9.80
N MET A 295 11.09 -3.02 10.26
CA MET A 295 10.66 -4.41 10.30
C MET A 295 10.77 -4.93 11.74
N GLU A 296 9.65 -5.30 12.33
CA GLU A 296 9.58 -5.71 13.75
C GLU A 296 8.79 -7.01 13.86
N SER A 297 9.37 -8.01 14.52
CA SER A 297 8.71 -9.32 14.69
C SER A 297 8.27 -9.95 13.37
N CYS A 298 9.04 -9.73 12.31
CA CYS A 298 8.73 -10.27 10.99
C CYS A 298 9.39 -11.64 10.79
N LEU A 299 8.75 -12.46 9.96
CA LEU A 299 9.30 -13.73 9.50
C LEU A 299 9.62 -13.60 8.01
N PHE A 300 10.89 -13.74 7.66
CA PHE A 300 11.38 -13.58 6.29
C PHE A 300 11.63 -14.93 5.65
N PHE A 301 11.36 -15.09 4.36
CA PHE A 301 11.90 -16.18 3.55
C PHE A 301 12.15 -15.64 2.13
N CYS A 302 13.41 -15.62 1.70
CA CYS A 302 13.84 -14.85 0.52
C CYS A 302 14.86 -15.58 -0.36
N ALA A 303 14.89 -16.92 -0.32
CA ALA A 303 15.94 -17.73 -0.93
C ALA A 303 15.86 -17.86 -2.46
N ARG A 304 14.71 -17.61 -3.09
CA ARG A 304 14.45 -17.96 -4.51
C ARG A 304 14.21 -16.77 -5.45
N ASN A 305 14.60 -15.54 -5.06
CA ASN A 305 14.80 -14.46 -6.03
C ASN A 305 16.26 -14.46 -6.49
N ASP A 306 16.56 -15.23 -7.54
CA ASP A 306 17.92 -15.50 -8.05
C ASP A 306 18.73 -14.23 -8.39
N LYS A 307 18.08 -13.08 -8.59
CA LYS A 307 18.77 -11.82 -8.94
C LYS A 307 19.37 -11.12 -7.71
N ILE A 308 18.68 -11.15 -6.58
CA ILE A 308 19.00 -10.29 -5.42
C ILE A 308 19.36 -11.12 -4.19
N GLN A 309 18.51 -12.09 -3.84
CA GLN A 309 18.63 -12.97 -2.67
C GLN A 309 18.94 -12.19 -1.38
N SER A 310 18.04 -11.29 -0.98
CA SER A 310 18.11 -10.60 0.31
C SER A 310 16.72 -10.39 0.90
N ALA A 311 16.64 -10.17 2.22
CA ALA A 311 15.37 -9.77 2.85
C ALA A 311 14.99 -8.33 2.45
N ILE A 312 15.96 -7.43 2.51
CA ILE A 312 15.83 -6.02 2.12
C ILE A 312 16.89 -5.70 1.06
N TYR A 313 16.46 -5.09 -0.03
CA TYR A 313 17.32 -4.57 -1.07
C TYR A 313 17.16 -3.06 -1.19
N LEU A 314 18.27 -2.33 -1.10
CA LEU A 314 18.31 -0.88 -1.11
C LEU A 314 18.74 -0.40 -2.50
N GLU A 315 17.77 0.00 -3.34
CA GLU A 315 18.04 0.81 -4.53
C GLU A 315 18.41 2.26 -4.15
N GLU A 316 17.96 2.70 -2.97
CA GLU A 316 18.39 3.91 -2.27
C GLU A 316 18.43 3.63 -0.76
N VAL A 317 19.26 4.36 0.00
CA VAL A 317 19.36 4.20 1.45
C VAL A 317 18.43 5.19 2.16
N PRO A 318 17.49 4.74 3.00
CA PRO A 318 16.52 5.62 3.68
C PRO A 318 17.12 6.33 4.89
N ASN A 319 16.41 7.32 5.46
CA ASN A 319 16.81 7.93 6.73
C ASN A 319 16.80 6.91 7.89
N GLN A 320 15.91 5.91 7.85
CA GLN A 320 15.82 4.88 8.89
C GLN A 320 15.74 3.47 8.28
N LEU A 321 16.60 2.57 8.73
CA LEU A 321 16.54 1.15 8.46
C LEU A 321 16.59 0.41 9.79
N ILE A 322 15.47 -0.20 10.17
CA ILE A 322 15.32 -0.91 11.46
C ILE A 322 14.83 -2.32 11.18
N ILE A 323 15.54 -3.32 11.69
CA ILE A 323 15.17 -4.74 11.66
C ILE A 323 15.40 -5.28 13.06
N ARG A 324 14.33 -5.69 13.75
CA ARG A 324 14.42 -6.20 15.11
C ARG A 324 13.41 -7.30 15.40
N ASP A 325 13.73 -8.12 16.40
CA ASP A 325 12.90 -9.23 16.87
C ASP A 325 12.44 -10.17 15.74
N SER A 326 13.18 -10.22 14.63
CA SER A 326 12.75 -10.88 13.39
C SER A 326 13.54 -12.18 13.15
N SER A 327 12.96 -13.09 12.36
CA SER A 327 13.52 -14.42 12.13
C SER A 327 13.29 -14.91 10.70
N GLY A 328 13.71 -16.15 10.41
CA GLY A 328 13.42 -16.83 9.15
C GLY A 328 14.46 -16.65 8.05
N PHE A 329 15.62 -16.05 8.35
CA PHE A 329 16.74 -15.88 7.40
C PHE A 329 17.46 -17.19 7.04
N ILE A 330 16.70 -18.24 6.71
CA ILE A 330 17.19 -19.57 6.37
C ILE A 330 17.87 -19.49 5.01
N SER A 331 19.13 -19.90 4.98
CA SER A 331 19.90 -20.08 3.76
C SER A 331 19.43 -21.33 3.01
N GLY A 332 18.96 -21.13 1.79
CA GLY A 332 18.91 -22.23 0.83
C GLY A 332 20.33 -22.54 0.36
N GLY A 333 21.02 -23.50 0.99
CA GLY A 333 22.32 -23.98 0.51
C GLY A 333 23.54 -23.70 1.40
N GLY A 334 23.36 -23.46 2.71
CA GLY A 334 24.47 -23.44 3.68
C GLY A 334 25.31 -22.16 3.71
N ARG A 335 25.05 -21.18 2.82
CA ARG A 335 25.57 -19.80 2.96
C ARG A 335 24.41 -18.87 3.28
N GLY A 336 24.52 -18.15 4.40
CA GLY A 336 23.56 -17.09 4.75
C GLY A 336 23.33 -16.15 3.58
N TRP A 337 22.09 -15.72 3.39
CA TRP A 337 21.76 -14.64 2.47
C TRP A 337 21.81 -13.31 3.20
N PRO A 338 22.19 -12.20 2.52
CA PRO A 338 22.20 -10.88 3.15
C PRO A 338 20.83 -10.53 3.69
N VAL A 339 20.79 -10.09 4.95
CA VAL A 339 19.60 -9.42 5.48
C VAL A 339 19.36 -8.13 4.69
N VAL A 340 20.43 -7.37 4.47
CA VAL A 340 20.42 -6.11 3.72
C VAL A 340 21.45 -6.19 2.60
N LYS A 341 21.00 -5.89 1.38
CA LYS A 341 21.88 -5.73 0.22
C LYS A 341 21.68 -4.36 -0.39
N VAL A 342 22.77 -3.73 -0.80
CA VAL A 342 22.74 -2.41 -1.42
C VAL A 342 22.95 -2.55 -2.92
N SER A 343 22.22 -1.74 -3.70
CA SER A 343 22.37 -1.69 -5.14
C SER A 343 23.79 -1.28 -5.54
N PRO A 344 24.46 -2.00 -6.45
CA PRO A 344 25.80 -1.65 -6.92
C PRO A 344 25.84 -0.35 -7.73
N LYS A 345 24.66 0.23 -8.03
CA LYS A 345 24.54 1.54 -8.69
C LYS A 345 24.85 2.71 -7.74
N ILE A 346 24.82 2.47 -6.43
CA ILE A 346 25.11 3.50 -5.43
C ILE A 346 26.62 3.57 -5.21
N ASP A 347 27.21 4.73 -5.51
CA ASP A 347 28.58 5.04 -5.09
C ASP A 347 28.59 5.40 -3.60
N LEU A 348 28.72 4.38 -2.75
CA LEU A 348 28.69 4.55 -1.29
C LEU A 348 29.81 5.43 -0.73
N ASP A 349 30.88 5.70 -1.50
CA ASP A 349 31.98 6.53 -1.04
C ASP A 349 31.63 8.02 -1.09
N THR A 350 30.72 8.43 -1.98
CA THR A 350 30.25 9.83 -2.13
C THR A 350 28.79 10.04 -1.76
N TYR A 351 28.02 8.95 -1.67
CA TYR A 351 26.56 9.00 -1.48
C TYR A 351 26.11 9.71 -0.19
N PHE A 352 26.94 9.74 0.85
CA PHE A 352 26.61 10.33 2.15
C PHE A 352 27.26 11.68 2.43
N ASP A 353 27.82 12.35 1.42
CA ASP A 353 28.61 13.59 1.61
C ASP A 353 27.79 14.76 2.14
N ASP A 354 26.50 14.78 1.85
CA ASP A 354 25.57 15.82 2.29
C ASP A 354 24.76 15.41 3.54
N VAL A 355 24.96 14.20 4.06
CA VAL A 355 24.21 13.70 5.23
C VAL A 355 24.47 14.54 6.46
N ARG A 356 23.39 15.01 7.07
CA ARG A 356 23.45 15.68 8.37
C ARG A 356 23.71 14.70 9.49
N VAL A 357 24.38 15.16 10.55
CA VAL A 357 24.53 14.44 11.81
C VAL A 357 23.15 13.95 12.29
N GLY A 358 22.99 12.63 12.39
CA GLY A 358 21.73 12.00 12.82
C GLY A 358 20.66 11.87 11.73
N GLY A 359 20.99 12.20 10.48
CA GLY A 359 20.09 12.07 9.33
C GLY A 359 19.87 10.63 8.86
N ILE A 360 20.74 9.71 9.27
CA ILE A 360 20.62 8.27 9.00
C ILE A 360 20.72 7.51 10.31
N ARG A 361 19.85 6.51 10.45
CA ARG A 361 19.81 5.57 11.57
C ARG A 361 19.65 4.15 11.05
N ILE A 362 20.61 3.28 11.35
CA ILE A 362 20.56 1.86 11.03
C ILE A 362 20.54 1.05 12.34
N LEU A 363 19.58 0.16 12.48
CA LEU A 363 19.51 -0.81 13.56
C LEU A 363 19.17 -2.17 12.95
N ILE A 364 20.12 -3.10 13.01
CA ILE A 364 19.89 -4.50 12.69
C ILE A 364 20.20 -5.22 13.99
N ASP A 365 19.18 -5.81 14.57
CA ASP A 365 19.25 -6.50 15.87
C ASP A 365 20.22 -7.69 15.82
N ASP A 366 20.91 -7.97 16.91
CA ASP A 366 21.80 -9.11 17.05
C ASP A 366 21.07 -10.37 17.54
N THR A 367 19.82 -10.23 17.98
CA THR A 367 18.93 -11.33 18.35
C THR A 367 18.21 -11.99 17.17
N LEU A 368 18.52 -11.59 15.93
CA LEU A 368 17.93 -12.21 14.74
C LEU A 368 18.26 -13.71 14.74
N THR A 369 17.23 -14.54 14.87
CA THR A 369 17.41 -15.99 14.98
C THR A 369 17.52 -16.60 13.57
N THR A 370 18.68 -17.20 13.24
CA THR A 370 18.85 -18.02 12.03
C THR A 370 18.37 -19.46 12.21
N GLY A 371 18.11 -19.87 13.45
CA GLY A 371 17.71 -21.22 13.81
C GLY A 371 18.77 -22.29 13.64
N ILE A 372 19.92 -22.02 12.99
CA ILE A 372 20.87 -23.09 12.58
C ILE A 372 22.36 -22.70 12.67
N HIS A 373 22.76 -21.42 12.78
CA HIS A 373 24.18 -21.08 12.74
C HIS A 373 24.59 -19.99 13.75
N ASP A 374 25.44 -20.37 14.70
CA ASP A 374 26.20 -19.46 15.59
C ASP A 374 27.22 -18.58 14.82
N ASP A 375 27.44 -18.90 13.53
CA ASP A 375 28.48 -18.30 12.69
C ASP A 375 27.97 -17.27 11.67
N LEU A 376 26.65 -17.05 11.57
CA LEU A 376 26.10 -16.07 10.62
C LEU A 376 26.07 -14.67 11.25
N ASP A 377 27.18 -13.96 11.11
CA ASP A 377 27.26 -12.55 11.46
C ASP A 377 26.56 -11.72 10.37
N PHE A 378 25.29 -11.38 10.59
CA PHE A 378 24.50 -10.54 9.68
C PHE A 378 25.15 -9.18 9.35
N PHE A 379 26.13 -8.73 10.14
CA PHE A 379 26.88 -7.50 9.93
C PHE A 379 28.07 -7.66 8.98
N THR A 380 28.48 -8.86 8.58
CA THR A 380 29.53 -9.02 7.54
C THR A 380 29.11 -8.49 6.19
N GLU A 381 27.82 -8.54 5.89
CA GLU A 381 27.31 -8.23 4.56
C GLU A 381 26.82 -6.79 4.42
N LEU A 382 26.72 -6.04 5.53
CA LEU A 382 26.47 -4.62 5.48
C LEU A 382 27.73 -3.90 4.95
N PRO A 383 27.65 -3.14 3.84
CA PRO A 383 28.77 -2.37 3.34
C PRO A 383 29.38 -1.48 4.42
N GLU A 384 30.71 -1.41 4.43
CA GLU A 384 31.46 -0.74 5.49
C GLU A 384 31.08 0.74 5.64
N GLN A 385 30.75 1.41 4.53
CA GLN A 385 30.30 2.80 4.48
C GLN A 385 28.98 3.05 5.24
N LEU A 386 28.18 2.01 5.50
CA LEU A 386 26.94 2.09 6.27
C LEU A 386 27.16 1.87 7.77
N LYS A 387 28.26 1.24 8.18
CA LYS A 387 28.56 0.93 9.59
C LYS A 387 28.57 2.17 10.51
N PRO A 388 29.06 3.36 10.11
CA PRO A 388 29.03 4.55 10.97
C PRO A 388 27.63 4.98 11.43
N TYR A 389 26.59 4.54 10.73
CA TYR A 389 25.19 4.89 11.02
C TYR A 389 24.46 3.82 11.84
N GLN A 390 25.14 2.74 12.19
CA GLN A 390 24.61 1.71 13.08
C GLN A 390 24.49 2.25 14.51
N VAL A 391 23.39 1.91 15.17
CA VAL A 391 23.11 2.32 16.57
C VAL A 391 23.56 1.25 17.57
N ASN A 392 23.66 -0.01 17.15
CA ASN A 392 24.17 -1.11 17.96
C ASN A 392 25.71 -1.19 17.90
N ASP A 393 26.27 -2.14 18.64
CA ASP A 393 27.71 -2.42 18.61
C ASP A 393 28.19 -2.66 17.18
N ILE A 394 29.16 -1.86 16.74
CA ILE A 394 29.76 -2.01 15.42
C ILE A 394 30.87 -3.06 15.53
N VAL A 395 30.78 -4.12 14.74
CA VAL A 395 31.74 -5.22 14.74
C VAL A 395 32.45 -5.30 13.37
N SER A 396 33.75 -5.57 13.41
CA SER A 396 34.57 -5.75 12.21
C SER A 396 35.75 -6.68 12.49
N ASP A 397 36.28 -7.33 11.44
CA ASP A 397 37.48 -8.18 11.53
C ASP A 397 38.78 -7.35 11.53
N ALA A 398 38.71 -6.10 11.05
CA ALA A 398 39.81 -5.15 10.99
C ALA A 398 39.33 -3.71 11.21
N ALA A 399 40.26 -2.79 11.45
CA ALA A 399 39.98 -1.36 11.48
C ALA A 399 39.32 -0.93 10.15
N PRO A 400 38.20 -0.19 10.21
CA PRO A 400 37.53 0.30 9.01
C PRO A 400 38.44 1.14 8.10
N LYS A 401 38.29 1.00 6.79
CA LYS A 401 38.97 1.73 5.73
C LYS A 401 38.06 2.76 5.04
N SER A 402 36.74 2.64 5.11
CA SER A 402 35.79 3.54 4.44
C SER A 402 34.60 3.94 5.33
N GLY A 403 33.83 4.93 4.88
CA GLY A 403 32.67 5.47 5.61
C GLY A 403 32.93 6.82 6.28
N ASN A 404 31.84 7.51 6.64
CA ASN A 404 31.89 8.81 7.31
C ASN A 404 31.81 8.63 8.84
N TRP A 405 32.96 8.45 9.48
CA TRP A 405 33.06 8.16 10.90
C TRP A 405 33.12 9.44 11.74
N ARG A 406 32.74 9.32 13.01
CA ARG A 406 32.87 10.40 14.00
C ARG A 406 33.98 10.04 14.97
N ARG A 407 34.77 11.05 15.34
CA ARG A 407 35.74 10.93 16.44
C ARG A 407 35.05 10.34 17.68
N GLY A 408 35.66 9.30 18.23
CA GLY A 408 35.17 8.58 19.41
C GLY A 408 34.25 7.40 19.11
N GLN A 409 33.81 7.18 17.87
CA GLN A 409 33.11 5.93 17.52
C GLN A 409 34.05 4.73 17.70
N PHE A 410 33.51 3.65 18.27
CA PHE A 410 34.23 2.43 18.58
C PHE A 410 33.74 1.28 17.69
N VAL A 411 34.67 0.48 17.21
CA VAL A 411 34.42 -0.75 16.44
C VAL A 411 35.07 -1.90 17.17
N ARG A 412 34.26 -2.85 17.63
CA ARG A 412 34.72 -4.06 18.31
C ARG A 412 35.36 -5.01 17.30
N ASN A 413 36.51 -5.56 17.67
CA ASN A 413 37.19 -6.57 16.86
C ASN A 413 36.52 -7.93 17.06
N ARG A 414 35.98 -8.52 15.99
CA ARG A 414 35.33 -9.83 16.03
C ARG A 414 36.28 -10.94 16.48
N ASN A 415 37.54 -10.85 16.05
CA ASN A 415 38.58 -11.85 16.29
C ASN A 415 39.03 -11.95 17.76
N THR A 416 38.41 -11.18 18.66
CA THR A 416 38.72 -11.19 20.10
C THR A 416 37.96 -12.27 20.88
N ARG A 417 36.98 -12.95 20.25
CA ARG A 417 36.32 -14.11 20.83
C ARG A 417 37.16 -15.37 20.56
N GLY A 418 37.84 -15.90 21.58
CA GLY A 418 38.47 -17.22 21.54
C GLY A 418 39.93 -17.27 22.03
N PRO A 419 40.51 -18.49 22.17
CA PRO A 419 41.86 -18.70 22.72
C PRO A 419 42.98 -18.08 21.88
N SER A 420 42.71 -17.73 20.62
CA SER A 420 43.64 -17.14 19.65
C SER A 420 43.80 -15.63 19.74
N ALA A 421 43.16 -14.94 20.70
CA ALA A 421 43.16 -13.48 20.82
C ALA A 421 44.45 -12.86 21.42
N ALA A 422 45.49 -13.64 21.70
CA ALA A 422 46.73 -13.14 22.30
C ALA A 422 47.42 -12.12 21.38
N GLY A 423 47.35 -10.84 21.74
CA GLY A 423 48.00 -9.73 21.01
C GLY A 423 47.11 -9.00 20.01
N ALA A 424 45.87 -9.45 19.76
CA ALA A 424 44.92 -8.70 18.94
C ALA A 424 44.28 -7.55 19.75
N PRO A 425 44.01 -6.39 19.14
CA PRO A 425 43.26 -5.33 19.82
C PRO A 425 41.82 -5.78 20.08
N TYR A 426 41.26 -5.38 21.22
CA TYR A 426 39.85 -5.52 21.55
C TYR A 426 38.93 -4.84 20.53
N GLY A 427 39.41 -3.74 19.96
CA GLY A 427 38.73 -2.99 18.92
C GLY A 427 39.53 -1.75 18.55
N TRP A 428 38.87 -0.83 17.87
CA TRP A 428 39.47 0.42 17.42
C TRP A 428 38.51 1.58 17.70
N TYR A 429 39.03 2.73 18.09
CA TYR A 429 38.24 3.97 18.12
C TYR A 429 38.75 4.97 17.08
N CYS A 430 37.82 5.69 16.48
CA CYS A 430 38.10 6.66 15.44
C CYS A 430 38.69 7.94 16.07
N VAL A 431 39.85 8.40 15.61
CA VAL A 431 40.53 9.57 16.21
C VAL A 431 40.19 10.90 15.51
N GLU A 432 39.62 10.84 14.31
CA GLU A 432 39.23 11.98 13.48
C GLU A 432 37.82 11.78 12.93
N SER A 433 37.10 12.86 12.60
CA SER A 433 35.79 12.75 11.94
C SER A 433 35.95 12.88 10.42
N GLY A 434 35.06 12.24 9.65
CA GLY A 434 35.02 12.32 8.19
C GLY A 434 35.34 10.99 7.51
N LYS A 435 35.75 11.06 6.24
CA LYS A 435 36.13 9.90 5.41
C LYS A 435 37.54 9.36 5.71
N SER A 436 38.38 10.16 6.38
CA SER A 436 39.75 9.76 6.76
C SER A 436 39.70 8.90 8.03
N THR A 437 40.00 7.61 7.86
CA THR A 437 39.82 6.56 8.86
C THR A 437 41.09 6.32 9.67
N ARG A 438 41.51 7.34 10.44
CA ARG A 438 42.56 7.11 11.45
C ARG A 438 41.96 6.40 12.66
N TRP A 439 42.53 5.24 12.99
CA TRP A 439 42.08 4.38 14.07
C TRP A 439 43.19 4.15 15.09
N LYS A 440 42.83 4.18 16.37
CA LYS A 440 43.74 3.73 17.43
C LYS A 440 43.25 2.39 17.98
N PRO A 441 44.13 1.37 18.07
CA PRO A 441 43.78 0.10 18.69
C PRO A 441 43.53 0.29 20.20
N VAL A 442 42.55 -0.45 20.71
CA VAL A 442 42.24 -0.58 22.14
C VAL A 442 42.58 -2.00 22.55
N PHE A 443 43.32 -2.18 23.63
CA PHE A 443 43.62 -3.50 24.21
C PHE A 443 42.95 -3.60 25.58
N LEU A 444 42.38 -4.76 25.93
CA LEU A 444 41.89 -5.00 27.29
C LEU A 444 43.11 -5.15 28.21
N SER A 445 43.39 -4.15 29.05
CA SER A 445 44.52 -4.19 29.99
C SER A 445 44.19 -4.86 31.34
N PHE A 446 43.07 -5.57 31.45
CA PHE A 446 42.61 -6.17 32.71
C PHE A 446 42.03 -7.58 32.50
N VAL A 447 42.90 -8.57 32.49
CA VAL A 447 42.63 -9.85 33.16
C VAL A 447 43.83 -10.05 34.07
N PRO A 448 43.70 -9.91 35.41
CA PRO A 448 44.77 -10.34 36.30
C PRO A 448 45.04 -11.81 36.00
N ARG A 449 46.30 -12.13 35.67
CA ARG A 449 46.75 -13.49 35.37
C ARG A 449 46.65 -14.39 36.59
#